data_AF-F3Y629-F1
#
_entry.id   AF-F3Y629-F1
#
_cell.length_a   1.000
_cell.length_b   1.000
_cell.length_c   1.000
_cell.angle_alpha   90.00
_cell.angle_beta   90.00
_cell.angle_gamma   90.00
#
_symmetry.space_group_name_H-M   'P 1'
#
loop_
_entity.id
_entity.type
_entity.pdbx_description
1 polymer ?
#
loop_
_entity_poly.entity_id
_entity_poly.type
_entity_poly.pdbx_seq_one_letter_code
_entity_poly.pdbx_strand_id
1 'polypeptide(L)' 'MTKTILCDYCNKGINKDDNKYITFHKKSHMKTNICINCALNLIDKDKLNENIINNQHDYSKK' A
#
# COMPACT_ATOMS: atom_id res chain seq x y z
N MET A 1 16.70 -17.69 14.88
CA MET A 1 16.99 -16.37 14.28
C MET A 1 15.73 -15.90 13.58
N THR A 2 15.05 -14.89 14.12
CA THR A 2 13.93 -14.22 13.43
C THR A 2 14.48 -13.48 12.23
N LYS A 3 14.04 -13.84 11.02
CA LYS A 3 14.47 -13.13 9.81
C LYS A 3 13.59 -11.90 9.65
N THR A 4 14.17 -10.72 9.75
CA THR A 4 13.43 -9.46 9.59
C THR A 4 13.47 -9.01 8.13
N ILE A 5 12.35 -8.51 7.63
CA ILE A 5 12.22 -7.84 6.32
C ILE A 5 11.91 -6.37 6.58
N LEU A 6 12.53 -5.48 5.82
CA LEU A 6 12.22 -4.05 5.89
C LEU A 6 11.06 -3.70 4.96
N CYS A 7 10.15 -2.88 5.45
CA CYS A 7 9.12 -2.25 4.62
C CYS A 7 9.76 -1.17 3.74
N ASP A 8 9.64 -1.28 2.41
CA ASP A 8 10.16 -0.28 1.47
C ASP A 8 9.44 1.08 1.54
N TYR A 9 8.29 1.17 2.22
CA TYR A 9 7.51 2.41 2.36
C TYR A 9 7.76 3.17 3.66
N CYS A 10 8.00 2.46 4.76
CA CYS A 10 8.14 3.09 6.08
C CYS A 10 9.41 2.67 6.83
N ASN A 11 10.28 1.88 6.20
CA ASN A 11 11.53 1.34 6.76
C ASN A 11 11.39 0.63 8.12
N LYS A 12 10.17 0.21 8.50
CA LYS A 12 9.97 -0.61 9.68
C LYS A 12 10.41 -2.04 9.43
N GLY A 13 11.08 -2.62 10.43
CA GLY A 13 11.36 -4.05 10.50
C GLY A 13 10.09 -4.85 10.75
N ILE A 14 9.86 -5.85 9.91
CA ILE A 14 8.75 -6.78 9.97
C ILE A 14 9.33 -8.17 10.20
N ASN A 15 8.80 -8.87 11.19
CA ASN A 15 9.16 -10.26 11.37
C ASN A 15 8.59 -11.09 10.21
N LYS A 16 9.44 -11.83 9.49
CA LYS A 16 9.02 -12.60 8.33
C LYS A 16 8.01 -13.68 8.71
N ASP A 17 8.13 -14.24 9.90
CA ASP A 17 7.25 -15.30 10.41
C ASP A 17 5.86 -14.79 10.79
N ASP A 18 5.71 -13.49 11.05
CA ASP A 18 4.42 -12.88 11.40
C ASP A 18 3.48 -12.71 10.20
N ASN A 19 3.93 -12.97 8.96
CA ASN A 19 3.16 -12.74 7.72
C ASN A 19 2.53 -11.32 7.60
N LYS A 20 3.07 -10.33 8.33
CA LYS A 20 2.57 -8.94 8.38
C LYS A 20 3.10 -8.07 7.23
N TYR A 21 3.40 -8.69 6.10
CA TYR A 21 3.91 -8.00 4.92
C TYR A 21 3.35 -8.60 3.64
N ILE A 22 3.29 -7.76 2.62
CA ILE A 22 2.89 -8.11 1.26
C ILE A 22 4.10 -7.90 0.38
N THR A 23 4.36 -8.87 -0.48
CA THR A 23 5.38 -8.77 -1.52
C THR A 23 4.69 -8.59 -2.85
N PHE A 24 5.09 -7.60 -3.64
CA PHE A 24 4.61 -7.47 -5.00
C PHE A 24 5.73 -7.11 -5.97
N HIS A 25 5.51 -7.46 -7.24
CA HIS A 25 6.40 -7.13 -8.34
C HIS A 25 5.90 -5.86 -9.01
N LYS A 26 6.74 -4.82 -9.04
CA LYS A 26 6.49 -3.67 -9.91
C LYS A 26 6.77 -4.07 -11.37
N LYS A 27 6.12 -3.40 -12.33
CA LYS A 27 6.39 -3.56 -13.78
C LYS A 27 7.88 -3.52 -14.15
N SER A 28 8.70 -2.85 -13.34
CA SER A 28 10.16 -2.73 -13.48
C SER A 28 10.97 -3.93 -12.93
N HIS A 29 10.39 -5.12 -12.73
CA HIS A 29 11.02 -6.29 -12.10
C HIS A 29 11.55 -6.08 -10.66
N MET A 30 11.33 -4.91 -10.06
CA MET A 30 11.70 -4.64 -8.68
C MET A 30 10.70 -5.30 -7.72
N LYS A 31 11.23 -6.19 -6.89
CA LYS A 31 10.50 -6.79 -5.76
C LYS A 31 10.40 -5.75 -4.65
N THR A 32 9.18 -5.43 -4.25
CA THR A 32 8.91 -4.50 -3.14
C THR A 32 8.22 -5.25 -2.01
N ASN A 33 8.69 -5.12 -0.77
CA ASN A 33 8.07 -5.66 0.42
C ASN A 33 7.45 -4.51 1.22
N ILE A 34 6.16 -4.62 1.52
CA ILE A 34 5.44 -3.57 2.27
C ILE A 34 4.76 -4.17 3.48
N CYS A 35 4.70 -3.47 4.60
CA CYS A 35 3.89 -3.92 5.72
C CYS A 35 2.39 -3.76 5.41
N ILE A 36 1.57 -4.58 6.06
CA ILE A 36 0.11 -4.55 5.89
C ILE A 36 -0.48 -3.16 6.15
N ASN A 37 0.00 -2.42 7.16
CA ASN A 37 -0.51 -1.08 7.46
C ASN A 37 -0.27 -0.11 6.31
N CYS A 38 0.91 -0.18 5.66
CA CYS A 38 1.19 0.63 4.48
C CYS A 38 0.34 0.19 3.28
N ALA A 39 0.12 -1.12 3.12
CA ALA A 39 -0.74 -1.65 2.06
C ALA A 39 -2.18 -1.16 2.17
N LEU A 40 -2.74 -1.23 3.39
CA LEU A 40 -4.10 -0.75 3.67
C LEU A 40 -4.21 0.75 3.40
N ASN A 41 -3.24 1.55 3.86
CA ASN A 41 -3.24 2.99 3.62
C ASN A 41 -3.18 3.34 2.12
N LEU A 42 -2.48 2.52 1.31
CA LEU A 42 -2.47 2.68 -0.14
C LEU A 42 -3.82 2.35 -0.78
N ILE A 43 -4.47 1.26 -0.34
CA ILE A 43 -5.80 0.86 -0.84
C ILE A 43 -6.85 1.90 -0.47
N ASP A 44 -6.85 2.41 0.75
CA ASP A 44 -7.75 3.49 1.19
C ASP A 44 -7.55 4.75 0.36
N LYS A 45 -6.29 5.11 0.04
CA LYS A 45 -5.99 6.23 -0.85
C LYS A 45 -6.48 6.01 -2.27
N ASP A 46 -6.37 4.80 -2.81
CA ASP A 46 -6.82 4.49 -4.16
C ASP A 46 -8.35 4.60 -4.27
N LYS A 47 -9.07 4.06 -3.27
CA LYS A 47 -10.52 4.22 -3.12
C LYS A 47 -10.92 5.69 -2.94
N LEU A 48 -10.14 6.47 -2.18
CA LEU A 48 -10.39 7.90 -2.03
C LEU A 48 -10.22 8.63 -3.37
N ASN A 49 -9.20 8.30 -4.15
CA ASN A 49 -9.01 8.87 -5.48
C ASN A 49 -10.13 8.49 -6.44
N GLU A 50 -10.60 7.24 -6.43
CA GLU A 50 -11.77 6.81 -7.22
C GLU A 50 -13.02 7.62 -6.80
N ASN A 51 -13.26 7.77 -5.50
CA ASN A 51 -14.37 8.57 -4.99
C ASN A 51 -14.26 10.05 -5.34
N ILE A 52 -13.07 10.65 -5.35
CA ILE A 52 -12.87 12.05 -5.74
C ILE A 52 -13.07 12.23 -7.25
N ILE A 53 -12.55 11.33 -8.07
CA ILE A 53 -12.72 11.36 -9.53
C ILE A 53 -14.21 11.17 -9.89
N ASN A 54 -14.91 10.26 -9.22
CA ASN A 54 -16.33 10.05 -9.43
C ASN A 54 -17.20 11.19 -8.87
N ASN A 55 -16.79 11.84 -7.77
CA ASN A 55 -17.49 13.03 -7.26
C ASN A 55 -17.19 14.30 -8.06
N GLN A 56 -16.10 14.36 -8.85
CA GLN A 56 -15.86 15.50 -9.75
C GLN A 56 -16.87 15.59 -10.89
N HIS A 57 -17.72 14.58 -11.11
CA HIS A 57 -18.84 14.64 -12.05
C HIS A 57 -20.17 15.12 -11.43
N ASP A 58 -20.28 15.35 -10.11
CA ASP A 58 -21.55 15.75 -9.48
C ASP A 58 -21.54 17.15 -8.84
N TYR A 59 -20.39 17.84 -8.76
CA TYR A 59 -20.35 19.25 -8.31
C TYR A 59 -20.38 20.24 -9.49
N SER A 60 -21.43 20.16 -10.31
CA SER A 60 -21.84 21.26 -11.20
C SER A 60 -23.36 21.36 -11.30
N LYS A 61 -24.02 21.45 -10.15
CA LYS A 61 -25.37 22.02 -10.03
C LYS A 61 -25.48 22.79 -8.73
N LYS A 62 -25.07 24.06 -8.77
CA LYS A 62 -25.75 25.12 -8.03
C LYS A 62 -25.61 26.44 -8.75
#